data_AF-A0A257UG45-F1
#
_entry.id   AF-A0A257UG45-F1
#
_cell.length_a   1.000
_cell.length_b   1.000
_cell.length_c   1.000
_cell.angle_alpha   90.00
_cell.angle_beta   90.00
_cell.angle_gamma   90.00
#
_symmetry.space_group_name_H-M   'P 1'
#
loop_
_entity.id
_entity.type
_entity.pdbx_description
1 polymer ?
#
loop_
_entity_poly.entity_id
_entity_poly.type
_entity_poly.pdbx_seq_one_letter_code
_entity_poly.pdbx_strand_id
1 'polypeptide(L)'
;MSIDSMALSTEAQQVFDAAMRLPDVERAKLADKLSLTVDPLADPEWQAAWGQEIARRVAEVENGTAKLHTWDELQQIMQEARHAPRKV
;
A
#
# COMPACT_ATOMS: atom_id res chain seq x y z
N MET A 1 10.68 7.68 8.46
CA MET A 1 9.68 7.80 9.54
C MET A 1 8.75 6.60 9.41
N SER A 2 8.60 5.78 10.45
CA SER A 2 7.70 4.62 10.42
C SER A 2 6.29 5.11 10.75
N ILE A 3 5.34 4.96 9.84
CA ILE A 3 3.94 5.35 10.06
C ILE A 3 3.33 4.52 11.21
N ASP A 4 3.84 3.31 11.42
CA ASP A 4 3.46 2.40 12.51
C ASP A 4 3.77 2.91 13.94
N SER A 5 4.51 4.01 14.11
CA SER A 5 4.88 4.51 15.46
C SER A 5 4.10 5.75 15.92
N MET A 6 3.12 6.24 15.15
CA MET A 6 2.30 7.36 15.59
C MET A 6 1.04 6.82 16.29
N ALA A 7 0.93 7.11 17.59
CA ALA A 7 -0.31 6.87 18.31
C ALA A 7 -1.44 7.66 17.65
N LEU A 8 -2.56 7.00 17.38
CA LEU A 8 -3.78 7.67 16.93
C LEU A 8 -4.20 8.71 17.98
N SER A 9 -4.72 9.86 17.52
CA SER A 9 -5.38 10.79 18.44
C SER A 9 -6.58 10.10 19.10
N THR A 10 -7.05 10.64 20.22
CA THR A 10 -8.25 10.13 20.89
C THR A 10 -9.44 10.04 19.93
N GLU A 11 -9.61 11.03 19.06
CA GLU A 11 -10.68 11.09 18.07
C GLU A 11 -10.51 10.00 17.00
N ALA A 12 -9.29 9.82 16.49
CA ALA A 12 -9.01 8.80 15.49
C ALA A 12 -9.18 7.37 16.06
N GLN A 13 -8.82 7.17 17.34
CA GLN A 13 -9.05 5.90 18.04
C GLN A 13 -10.55 5.61 18.20
N GLN A 14 -11.37 6.62 18.54
CA GLN A 14 -12.82 6.46 18.64
C GLN A 14 -13.46 6.07 17.29
N VAL A 15 -13.01 6.68 16.19
CA VAL A 15 -13.46 6.32 14.84
C VAL A 15 -13.08 4.88 14.50
N PHE A 16 -11.86 4.46 14.82
CA PHE A 16 -11.42 3.08 14.62
C PHE A 16 -12.29 2.08 15.41
N ASP A 17 -12.51 2.35 16.70
CA ASP A 17 -13.33 1.49 17.57
C ASP A 17 -14.77 1.39 17.07
N ALA A 18 -15.33 2.48 16.54
CA ALA A 18 -16.66 2.47 15.92
C ALA A 18 -16.66 1.61 14.64
N ALA A 19 -15.65 1.76 13.77
CA ALA A 19 -15.52 0.99 12.53
C ALA A 19 -15.38 -0.52 12.79
N MET A 20 -14.70 -0.92 13.87
CA MET A 20 -14.54 -2.34 14.23
C MET A 20 -15.85 -3.02 14.67
N ARG A 21 -16.87 -2.24 15.05
CA ARG A 21 -18.22 -2.77 15.39
C ARG A 21 -19.11 -2.98 14.16
N LEU A 22 -18.68 -2.53 12.98
CA LEU A 22 -19.43 -2.69 11.74
C LEU A 22 -19.22 -4.09 11.13
N PRO A 23 -20.20 -4.59 10.36
CA PRO A 23 -19.99 -5.75 9.49
C PRO A 23 -18.83 -5.52 8.52
N ASP A 24 -18.16 -6.61 8.13
CA ASP A 24 -16.96 -6.58 7.26
C ASP A 24 -17.16 -5.76 5.98
N VAL A 25 -18.31 -5.90 5.34
CA VAL A 25 -18.65 -5.19 4.09
C VAL A 25 -18.74 -3.68 4.31
N GLU A 26 -19.31 -3.24 5.43
CA GLU A 26 -19.42 -1.81 5.73
C GLU A 26 -18.08 -1.21 6.14
N ARG A 27 -17.30 -1.96 6.91
CA ARG A 27 -15.95 -1.57 7.30
C ARG A 27 -15.03 -1.41 6.09
N ALA A 28 -15.09 -2.33 5.12
CA ALA A 28 -14.35 -2.22 3.86
C ALA A 28 -14.76 -0.98 3.05
N LYS A 29 -16.06 -0.71 2.93
CA LYS A 29 -16.57 0.49 2.25
C LYS A 29 -16.14 1.79 2.95
N LEU A 30 -16.09 1.80 4.27
CA LEU A 30 -15.61 2.95 5.03
C LEU A 30 -14.11 3.18 4.81
N ALA A 31 -13.31 2.11 4.83
CA ALA A 31 -11.87 2.19 4.55
C ALA A 31 -11.58 2.75 3.14
N ASP A 32 -12.32 2.27 2.13
CA ASP A 32 -12.21 2.76 0.75
C ASP A 32 -12.51 4.27 0.66
N LYS A 33 -13.63 4.71 1.24
CA LYS A 33 -14.00 6.14 1.28
C LYS A 33 -12.95 6.99 1.98
N LEU A 34 -12.41 6.53 3.11
CA LEU A 34 -11.36 7.25 3.84
C LEU A 34 -10.07 7.31 3.01
N SER A 35 -9.66 6.20 2.38
CA SER A 35 -8.47 6.16 1.53
C SER A 35 -8.54 7.20 0.42
N LEU A 36 -9.71 7.38 -0.21
CA LEU A 36 -9.92 8.39 -1.25
C LEU A 36 -9.77 9.83 -0.76
N THR A 37 -9.87 10.09 0.55
CA THR A 37 -9.71 11.45 1.12
C THR A 37 -8.26 11.78 1.49
N VAL A 38 -7.42 10.76 1.66
CA VAL A 38 -6.03 10.93 2.11
C VAL A 38 -5.09 11.14 0.92
N ASP A 39 -5.56 10.95 -0.31
CA ASP A 39 -4.82 11.26 -1.53
C ASP A 39 -5.01 12.74 -1.90
N PRO A 40 -4.12 13.67 -1.47
CA PRO A 40 -4.42 15.09 -1.39
C PRO A 40 -4.15 15.83 -2.70
N LEU A 41 -4.42 15.21 -3.85
CA LEU A 41 -3.92 15.54 -5.20
C LEU A 41 -2.63 14.75 -5.49
N ALA A 42 -2.76 13.61 -6.16
CA ALA A 42 -1.64 13.03 -6.89
C ALA A 42 -1.06 14.14 -7.78
N ASP A 43 0.15 14.58 -7.45
CA ASP A 43 0.91 15.53 -8.27
C ASP A 43 0.81 15.05 -9.73
N PRO A 44 0.28 15.87 -10.66
CA PRO A 44 0.12 15.45 -12.05
C PRO A 44 1.41 14.91 -12.67
N GLU A 45 2.57 15.39 -12.23
CA GLU A 45 3.87 14.88 -12.64
C GLU A 45 4.13 13.48 -12.08
N TRP A 46 3.80 13.23 -10.81
CA TRP A 46 3.90 11.90 -10.20
C TRP A 46 2.95 10.92 -10.86
N GLN A 47 1.70 11.33 -11.12
CA GLN A 47 0.72 10.48 -11.79
C GLN A 47 1.16 10.12 -13.21
N ALA A 48 1.72 11.07 -13.96
CA ALA A 48 2.26 10.84 -15.29
C ALA A 48 3.49 9.94 -15.27
N ALA A 49 4.45 10.19 -14.37
CA ALA A 49 5.66 9.37 -14.21
C ALA A 49 5.30 7.94 -13.79
N TRP A 50 4.34 7.77 -12.88
CA TRP A 50 3.88 6.45 -12.45
C TRP A 50 3.12 5.71 -13.56
N GLY A 51 2.29 6.42 -14.33
CA GLY A 51 1.64 5.86 -15.51
C GLY A 51 2.64 5.34 -16.55
N GLN A 52 3.69 6.11 -16.83
CA GLN A 52 4.79 5.69 -17.71
C GLN A 52 5.52 4.46 -17.18
N GLU A 53 5.78 4.42 -15.87
CA GLU A 53 6.46 3.29 -15.23
C GLU A 53 5.62 2.01 -15.26
N ILE A 54 4.30 2.10 -15.02
CA ILE A 54 3.38 0.96 -15.15
C ILE A 54 3.40 0.44 -16.59
N ALA A 55 3.26 1.32 -17.58
CA ALA A 55 3.27 0.93 -18.99
C ALA A 55 4.58 0.24 -19.39
N ARG A 56 5.72 0.77 -18.93
CA ARG A 56 7.03 0.15 -19.13
C ARG A 56 7.10 -1.25 -18.51
N ARG A 57 6.68 -1.43 -17.26
CA ARG A 57 6.71 -2.74 -16.58
C ARG A 57 5.78 -3.76 -17.23
N VAL A 58 4.60 -3.34 -17.66
CA VAL A 58 3.67 -4.23 -18.41
C VAL A 58 4.35 -4.71 -19.69
N ALA A 59 4.96 -3.81 -20.46
CA ALA A 59 5.67 -4.18 -21.68
C ALA A 59 6.86 -5.13 -21.42
N GLU A 60 7.58 -4.96 -20.31
CA GLU A 60 8.67 -5.90 -19.93
C GLU A 60 8.15 -7.29 -19.60
N VAL A 61 6.98 -7.38 -18.95
CA VAL A 61 6.32 -8.67 -18.68
C VAL A 61 5.86 -9.32 -19.97
N GLU A 62 5.17 -8.57 -20.83
CA GLU A 62 4.65 -9.06 -22.10
C GLU A 62 5.76 -9.51 -23.06
N ASN A 63 6.87 -8.77 -23.09
CA ASN A 63 8.03 -9.10 -23.93
C ASN A 63 8.97 -10.13 -23.28
N GLY A 64 8.68 -10.61 -22.07
CA GLY A 64 9.48 -11.60 -21.36
C GLY A 64 10.86 -11.10 -20.91
N THR A 65 11.06 -9.79 -20.81
CA THR A 65 12.30 -9.18 -20.34
C THR A 65 12.30 -8.90 -18.83
N ALA A 66 11.12 -8.91 -18.20
CA ALA A 66 10.98 -8.77 -16.76
C ALA A 66 11.48 -10.02 -16.03
N LYS A 67 12.22 -9.81 -14.93
CA LYS A 67 12.47 -10.88 -13.95
C LYS A 67 11.22 -11.05 -13.09
N LEU A 68 10.53 -12.17 -13.27
CA LEU A 68 9.37 -12.54 -12.47
C LEU A 68 9.80 -13.44 -11.30
N HIS A 69 9.02 -13.36 -10.24
CA HIS A 69 9.12 -14.25 -9.09
C HIS A 69 7.79 -14.98 -8.93
N THR A 70 7.86 -16.26 -8.57
CA THR A 70 6.69 -16.98 -8.09
C THR A 70 6.21 -16.38 -6.77
N TRP A 71 4.98 -16.69 -6.39
CA TRP A 71 4.42 -16.21 -5.11
C TRP A 71 5.25 -16.69 -3.92
N ASP A 72 5.69 -17.95 -3.91
CA ASP A 72 6.48 -18.53 -2.81
C ASP A 72 7.86 -17.83 -2.68
N GLU A 73 8.53 -17.55 -3.80
CA GLU A 73 9.77 -16.79 -3.82
C GLU A 73 9.57 -15.36 -3.27
N LEU A 74 8.49 -14.69 -3.68
CA LEU A 74 8.17 -13.36 -3.19
C LEU A 74 7.89 -13.37 -1.68
N GLN A 75 7.14 -14.36 -1.18
CA GLN A 75 6.89 -14.50 0.25
C GLN A 75 8.20 -14.67 1.02
N GLN A 76 9.12 -15.51 0.54
CA GLN A 76 10.41 -15.69 1.19
C GLN A 76 11.22 -14.39 1.23
N ILE A 77 11.29 -13.66 0.12
CA ILE A 77 11.96 -12.35 0.04
C ILE A 77 11.35 -11.36 1.05
N MET A 78 10.02 -11.31 1.16
CA MET A 78 9.33 -10.42 2.10
C MET A 78 9.62 -10.78 3.56
N GLN A 79 9.69 -12.07 3.90
CA GLN A 79 10.04 -12.52 5.25
C GLN A 79 11.50 -12.15 5.58
N GLU A 80 12.43 -12.42 4.67
CA GLU A 80 13.84 -12.06 4.83
C GLU A 80 14.02 -10.53 5.00
N ALA A 81 13.31 -9.72 4.21
CA ALA A 81 13.36 -8.26 4.31
C ALA A 81 12.81 -7.72 5.64
N ARG A 82 11.80 -8.38 6.23
CA ARG A 82 11.24 -8.00 7.55
C ARG A 82 12.20 -8.30 8.71
N HIS A 83 13.04 -9.33 8.56
CA HIS A 83 14.00 -9.75 9.57
C HIS A 83 15.40 -9.17 9.36
N ALA A 84 15.65 -8.54 8.21
CA ALA A 84 16.90 -7.87 7.93
C ALA A 84 17.07 -6.63 8.84
N PRO A 85 18.25 -6.42 9.44
CA PRO A 85 18.52 -5.19 10.16
C PRO A 85 18.40 -4.02 9.19
N ARG A 86 17.58 -3.03 9.56
CA ARG A 86 17.40 -1.81 8.77
C ARG A 86 18.77 -1.18 8.60
N LYS A 87 19.29 -1.12 7.37
CA LYS A 87 20.49 -0.34 7.06
C LYS A 87 20.12 1.13 7.31
N VAL A 88 20.63 1.68 8.41
CA VAL A 88 20.53 3.12 8.76
C VAL A 88 21.60 3.87 7.99
#